data_AF-A0A8H4UZ52-F1
#
_entry.id   AF-A0A8H4UZ52-F1
#
_cell.length_a   1.000
_cell.length_b   1.000
_cell.length_c   1.000
_cell.angle_alpha   90.00
_cell.angle_beta   90.00
_cell.angle_gamma   90.00
#
_symmetry.space_group_name_H-M   'P 1'
#
loop_
_entity.id
_entity.type
_entity.pdbx_description
1 polymer ?
#
loop_
_entity_poly.entity_id
_entity_poly.type
_entity_poly.pdbx_seq_one_letter_code
_entity_poly.pdbx_strand_id
1 'polypeptide(L)'
;MVRLREIPRTATFAWSPGAQAPLLATGTRAGAVDFDFSNETSLELWDLGLDKENVGELQPLVKVGTDSGFHDLAWSDHYDNKRGIVAGALDNGSLKLWDADRLLNGTSDSLVASPQKHNGAIKAL
;
A
#
# COMPACT_ATOMS: atom_id res chain seq x y z
N MET A 1 -1.97 20.35 17.65
CA MET A 1 -2.43 19.12 16.97
C MET A 1 -1.97 17.94 17.80
N VAL A 2 -2.87 16.99 18.11
CA VAL A 2 -2.52 15.75 18.82
C VAL A 2 -2.15 14.71 17.76
N ARG A 3 -0.98 14.10 17.90
CA ARG A 3 -0.54 13.00 17.04
C ARG A 3 -1.21 11.71 17.54
N LEU A 4 -1.94 11.03 16.66
CA LEU A 4 -2.53 9.72 16.92
C LEU A 4 -1.51 8.64 16.52
N ARG A 5 -1.51 8.29 15.22
CA ARG A 5 -0.61 7.40 14.44
C ARG A 5 0.80 7.94 14.14
N GLU A 6 1.86 7.12 14.15
CA GLU A 6 3.03 7.32 13.27
C GLU A 6 3.52 5.98 12.71
N ILE A 7 3.89 6.02 11.42
CA ILE A 7 4.60 4.95 10.74
C ILE A 7 5.89 5.59 10.20
N PRO A 8 7.08 5.24 10.73
CA PRO A 8 8.34 5.86 10.33
C PRO A 8 8.86 5.25 9.02
N ARG A 9 8.18 5.57 7.91
CA ARG A 9 8.50 5.08 6.56
C ARG A 9 8.36 6.20 5.53
N THR A 10 9.24 6.21 4.52
CA THR A 10 9.11 7.11 3.37
C THR A 10 8.26 6.42 2.31
N ALA A 11 6.95 6.66 2.35
CA ALA A 11 5.98 5.98 1.51
C ALA A 11 4.96 6.95 0.90
N THR A 12 4.39 6.56 -0.24
CA THR A 12 3.08 7.07 -0.67
C THR A 12 1.98 6.25 0.02
N PHE A 13 0.77 6.81 0.15
CA PHE A 13 -0.31 6.15 0.88
C PHE A 13 -1.67 6.35 0.23
N ALA A 14 -2.59 5.42 0.51
CA ALA A 14 -4.01 5.54 0.19
C ALA A 14 -4.86 4.97 1.32
N TRP A 15 -6.05 5.54 1.51
CA TRP A 15 -7.03 5.08 2.50
C TRP A 15 -8.00 4.08 1.91
N SER A 16 -8.38 3.06 2.67
CA SER A 16 -9.42 2.13 2.25
C SER A 16 -10.75 2.86 2.00
N PRO A 17 -11.49 2.48 0.95
CA PRO A 17 -12.80 3.03 0.65
C PRO A 17 -13.85 2.56 1.68
N GLY A 18 -14.94 3.33 1.78
CA GLY A 18 -16.13 2.94 2.55
C GLY A 18 -16.12 3.35 4.03
N ALA A 19 -17.12 2.86 4.76
CA ALA A 19 -17.39 3.24 6.16
C ALA A 19 -16.91 2.20 7.20
N GLN A 20 -16.15 1.19 6.77
CA GLN A 20 -15.53 0.22 7.68
C GLN A 20 -14.34 0.85 8.43
N ALA A 21 -13.75 0.12 9.38
CA ALA A 21 -12.53 0.54 10.07
C ALA A 21 -11.46 0.92 9.02
N PRO A 22 -10.95 2.17 9.05
CA PRO A 22 -10.10 2.67 7.97
C PRO A 22 -8.76 1.97 7.99
N LEU A 23 -8.45 1.27 6.91
CA LEU A 23 -7.13 0.72 6.65
C LEU A 23 -6.32 1.72 5.83
N LEU A 24 -5.00 1.64 5.99
CA LEU A 24 -4.06 2.44 5.23
C LEU A 24 -3.20 1.50 4.37
N ALA A 25 -3.08 1.79 3.08
CA ALA A 25 -2.10 1.17 2.22
C ALA A 25 -0.90 2.10 2.09
N THR A 26 0.32 1.58 2.18
CA THR A 26 1.55 2.34 1.95
C THR A 26 2.45 1.61 0.97
N GLY A 27 3.03 2.34 0.03
CA GLY A 27 4.03 1.82 -0.90
C GLY A 27 5.35 2.55 -0.74
N THR A 28 6.47 1.83 -0.65
CA THR A 28 7.82 2.45 -0.55
C THR A 28 8.01 3.43 -1.70
N ARG A 29 8.29 4.70 -1.37
CA ARG A 29 8.38 5.74 -2.39
C ARG A 29 9.59 5.48 -3.29
N ALA A 30 9.42 5.65 -4.60
CA ALA A 30 10.51 5.51 -5.55
C ALA A 30 11.67 6.46 -5.22
N GLY A 31 12.90 5.92 -5.18
CA GLY A 31 14.10 6.65 -4.78
C GLY A 31 14.24 6.90 -3.27
N ALA A 32 13.33 6.37 -2.44
CA ALA A 32 13.55 6.32 -1.00
C ALA A 32 14.62 5.28 -0.66
N VAL A 33 15.38 5.57 0.39
CA VAL A 33 16.36 4.68 1.00
C VAL A 33 16.02 4.63 2.48
N ASP A 34 15.85 3.43 3.01
CA ASP A 34 15.51 3.25 4.43
C ASP A 34 16.73 3.49 5.33
N PHE A 35 16.51 3.59 6.65
CA PHE A 35 17.57 3.90 7.63
C PHE A 35 18.72 2.87 7.62
N ASP A 36 18.42 1.63 7.24
CA ASP A 36 19.37 0.55 7.08
C ASP A 36 20.05 0.52 5.68
N PHE A 37 19.81 1.56 4.86
CA PHE A 37 20.25 1.66 3.47
C PHE A 37 19.69 0.56 2.56
N SER A 38 18.55 -0.03 2.92
CA SER A 38 17.82 -0.94 2.07
C SER A 38 17.15 -0.21 0.90
N ASN A 39 17.20 -0.83 -0.28
CA ASN A 39 16.44 -0.45 -1.48
C ASN A 39 15.25 -1.39 -1.69
N GLU A 40 14.84 -2.14 -0.68
CA GLU A 40 13.67 -2.99 -0.77
C GLU A 40 12.42 -2.13 -0.94
N THR A 41 11.62 -2.47 -1.95
CA THR A 41 10.34 -1.81 -2.19
C THR A 41 9.22 -2.77 -1.83
N SER A 42 8.21 -2.27 -1.10
CA SER A 42 7.08 -3.09 -0.70
C SER A 42 5.77 -2.30 -0.66
N LEU A 43 4.69 -3.04 -0.86
CA LEU A 43 3.33 -2.64 -0.52
C LEU A 43 2.99 -3.19 0.86
N GLU A 44 2.50 -2.33 1.75
CA GLU A 44 2.11 -2.67 3.11
C GLU A 44 0.67 -2.22 3.39
N LEU A 45 -0.10 -3.04 4.12
CA LEU A 45 -1.43 -2.68 4.62
C LEU A 45 -1.41 -2.54 6.14
N TRP A 46 -2.07 -1.52 6.67
CA TRP A 46 -2.03 -1.16 8.08
C TRP A 46 -3.42 -1.00 8.65
N ASP A 47 -3.62 -1.53 9.86
CA ASP A 47 -4.67 -1.09 10.76
C ASP A 47 -4.05 -0.15 11.80
N LEU A 48 -4.53 1.09 11.82
CA LEU A 48 -4.04 2.09 12.75
C LEU A 48 -4.62 1.92 14.16
N GLY A 49 -5.58 1.03 14.36
CA GLY A 49 -6.20 0.74 15.66
C GLY A 49 -6.65 2.00 16.39
N LEU A 50 -7.27 2.94 15.66
CA LEU A 50 -7.66 4.27 16.17
C LEU A 50 -8.69 4.19 17.31
N ASP A 51 -9.31 3.03 17.49
CA ASP A 51 -10.22 2.66 18.56
C ASP A 51 -9.50 2.21 19.86
N LYS A 52 -8.18 2.01 19.82
CA LYS A 52 -7.37 1.48 20.93
C LYS A 52 -6.43 2.56 21.48
N GLU A 53 -6.48 2.77 22.79
CA GLU A 53 -5.68 3.81 23.47
C GLU A 53 -4.19 3.44 23.65
N ASN A 54 -3.82 2.16 23.61
CA ASN A 54 -2.43 1.70 23.82
C ASN A 54 -2.05 0.60 22.83
N VAL A 55 -1.74 0.98 21.60
CA VAL A 55 -1.07 0.09 20.65
C VAL A 55 0.40 0.51 20.64
N GLY A 56 1.29 -0.45 20.83
CA GLY A 56 2.73 -0.23 20.75
C GLY A 56 3.16 0.15 19.33
N GLU A 57 4.38 -0.25 18.94
CA GLU A 57 4.85 -0.01 17.58
C GLU A 57 3.92 -0.67 16.56
N LEU A 58 3.43 0.13 15.60
CA LEU A 58 2.56 -0.36 14.53
C LEU A 58 3.32 -1.37 13.69
N GLN A 59 2.65 -2.48 13.36
CA GLN A 59 3.14 -3.50 12.45
C GLN A 59 2.18 -3.59 11.26
N PRO A 60 2.70 -3.80 10.03
CA PRO A 60 1.85 -3.99 8.88
C PRO A 60 1.08 -5.30 9.04
N LEU A 61 -0.21 -5.29 8.70
CA LEU A 61 -1.03 -6.50 8.61
C LEU A 61 -0.52 -7.42 7.49
N VAL A 62 -0.05 -6.81 6.41
CA VAL A 62 0.45 -7.48 5.21
C VAL A 62 1.64 -6.70 4.68
N LYS A 63 2.67 -7.41 4.23
CA LYS A 63 3.81 -6.86 3.51
C LYS A 63 4.08 -7.69 2.26
N VAL A 64 4.06 -7.05 1.09
CA VAL A 64 4.32 -7.69 -0.20
C VAL A 64 5.47 -6.96 -0.88
N GLY A 65 6.52 -7.69 -1.25
CA GLY A 65 7.65 -7.14 -2.00
C GLY A 65 7.25 -6.73 -3.41
N THR A 66 7.80 -5.62 -3.88
CA THR A 66 7.66 -5.13 -5.25
C THR A 66 9.03 -5.05 -5.93
N ASP A 67 8.99 -5.04 -7.26
CA ASP A 67 10.14 -4.92 -8.16
C ASP A 67 10.61 -3.48 -8.35
N SER A 68 9.77 -2.50 -8.01
CA SER A 68 10.06 -1.07 -8.17
C SER A 68 9.26 -0.25 -7.17
N GLY A 69 9.75 0.96 -6.86
CA GLY A 69 9.12 1.86 -5.91
C GLY A 69 7.89 2.57 -6.49
N PHE A 70 7.09 3.13 -5.59
CA PHE A 70 5.82 3.76 -5.91
C PHE A 70 5.97 5.27 -6.06
N HIS A 71 5.30 5.86 -7.05
CA HIS A 71 5.09 7.32 -7.11
C HIS A 71 3.71 7.70 -6.58
N ASP A 72 2.71 6.86 -6.81
CA ASP A 72 1.36 7.10 -6.38
C ASP A 72 0.62 5.80 -6.05
N LEU A 73 -0.39 5.90 -5.20
CA LEU A 73 -1.16 4.78 -4.69
C LEU A 73 -2.61 5.22 -4.55
N ALA A 74 -3.53 4.42 -5.07
CA ALA A 74 -4.96 4.66 -5.01
C ALA A 74 -5.66 3.42 -4.47
N TRP A 75 -6.74 3.61 -3.73
CA TRP A 75 -7.54 2.51 -3.22
C TRP A 75 -9.01 2.81 -3.48
N SER A 76 -9.63 2.01 -4.35
CA SER A 76 -11.03 2.18 -4.76
C SER A 76 -11.89 1.03 -4.30
N ASP A 77 -13.20 1.26 -4.18
CA ASP A 77 -14.16 0.19 -4.02
C ASP A 77 -14.22 -0.68 -5.28
N HIS A 78 -14.72 -1.90 -5.13
CA HIS A 78 -14.98 -2.79 -6.24
C HIS A 78 -16.14 -3.73 -5.86
N TYR A 79 -17.01 -4.05 -6.82
CA TYR A 79 -18.29 -4.72 -6.55
C TYR A 79 -18.14 -6.17 -6.05
N ASP A 80 -17.05 -6.83 -6.42
CA ASP A 80 -16.81 -8.25 -6.13
C ASP A 80 -16.03 -8.49 -4.83
N ASN A 81 -15.50 -7.44 -4.19
CA ASN A 81 -14.72 -7.56 -2.97
C ASN A 81 -15.16 -6.53 -1.93
N LYS A 82 -15.03 -6.86 -0.64
CA LYS A 82 -15.55 -6.00 0.43
C LYS A 82 -14.66 -4.81 0.70
N ARG A 83 -13.36 -4.98 0.46
CA ARG A 83 -12.32 -3.98 0.77
C ARG A 83 -11.76 -3.27 -0.46
N GLY A 84 -12.20 -3.60 -1.66
CA GLY A 84 -11.78 -2.88 -2.86
C GLY A 84 -10.43 -3.33 -3.43
N ILE A 85 -9.94 -2.54 -4.38
CA ILE A 85 -8.69 -2.78 -5.11
C ILE A 85 -7.69 -1.68 -4.76
N VAL A 86 -6.45 -2.08 -4.50
CA VAL A 86 -5.31 -1.18 -4.36
C VAL A 86 -4.59 -1.10 -5.70
N ALA A 87 -4.43 0.10 -6.23
CA ALA A 87 -3.67 0.40 -7.43
C ALA A 87 -2.36 1.09 -7.06
N GLY A 88 -1.25 0.66 -7.66
CA GLY A 88 0.06 1.26 -7.49
C GLY A 88 0.69 1.68 -8.81
N ALA A 89 1.14 2.92 -8.86
CA ALA A 89 1.93 3.49 -9.96
C ALA A 89 3.42 3.32 -9.65
N LEU A 90 4.11 2.45 -10.40
CA LEU A 90 5.52 2.12 -10.16
C LEU A 90 6.47 2.93 -11.05
N ASP A 91 7.71 3.07 -10.59
CA ASP A 91 8.78 3.79 -11.28
C ASP A 91 9.23 3.11 -12.58
N ASN A 92 9.08 1.80 -12.70
CA ASN A 92 9.42 1.03 -13.91
C ASN A 92 8.35 1.07 -15.02
N GLY A 93 7.29 1.88 -14.87
CA GLY A 93 6.20 1.99 -15.85
C GLY A 93 5.12 0.92 -15.74
N SER A 94 5.16 0.10 -14.68
CA SER A 94 4.13 -0.88 -14.36
C SER A 94 3.02 -0.25 -13.53
N LEU A 95 1.77 -0.55 -13.89
CA LEU A 95 0.61 -0.37 -13.03
C LEU A 95 0.31 -1.72 -12.40
N LYS A 96 0.23 -1.80 -11.08
CA LYS A 96 -0.12 -3.03 -10.38
C LYS A 96 -1.43 -2.86 -9.62
N LEU A 97 -2.30 -3.86 -9.72
CA LEU A 97 -3.60 -3.92 -9.06
C LEU A 97 -3.62 -5.11 -8.12
N TRP A 98 -3.93 -4.86 -6.84
CA TRP A 98 -4.04 -5.88 -5.82
C TRP A 98 -5.45 -5.90 -5.21
N ASP A 99 -5.94 -7.09 -4.94
CA ASP A 99 -7.16 -7.29 -4.17
C ASP A 99 -6.86 -7.22 -2.67
N ALA A 100 -7.48 -6.26 -1.97
CA ALA A 100 -7.21 -6.01 -0.57
C ALA A 100 -7.65 -7.17 0.35
N ASP A 101 -8.75 -7.86 0.03
CA ASP A 101 -9.21 -9.01 0.81
C ASP A 101 -8.25 -10.19 0.65
N ARG A 102 -7.78 -10.45 -0.57
CA ARG A 102 -6.78 -11.51 -0.84
C ARG A 102 -5.43 -11.20 -0.20
N LEU A 103 -5.00 -9.93 -0.20
CA LEU A 103 -3.80 -9.49 0.49
C LEU A 103 -3.90 -9.81 2.00
N LEU A 104 -4.99 -9.42 2.64
CA LEU A 104 -5.22 -9.63 4.08
C LEU A 104 -5.34 -11.11 4.45
N ASN A 105 -5.91 -11.93 3.57
CA ASN A 105 -5.99 -13.38 3.75
C ASN A 105 -4.66 -14.10 3.44
N GLY A 106 -3.61 -13.39 3.03
CA GLY A 106 -2.31 -13.97 2.68
C GLY A 106 -2.36 -14.90 1.46
N THR A 107 -3.29 -14.65 0.53
CA THR A 107 -3.47 -15.52 -0.64
C THR A 107 -2.44 -15.15 -1.72
N SER A 108 -1.87 -16.17 -2.38
CA SER A 108 -0.82 -16.01 -3.40
C SER A 108 -1.31 -15.37 -4.71
N ASP A 109 -2.63 -15.29 -4.93
CA ASP A 109 -3.28 -14.70 -6.11
C ASP A 109 -3.84 -13.29 -5.83
N SER A 110 -3.24 -12.57 -4.87
CA SER A 110 -3.63 -11.21 -4.50
C SER A 110 -3.32 -10.15 -5.56
N LEU A 111 -2.36 -10.41 -6.45
CA LEU A 111 -2.10 -9.57 -7.62
C LEU A 111 -3.11 -9.87 -8.72
N VAL A 112 -4.03 -8.93 -8.96
CA VAL A 112 -5.11 -9.05 -9.96
C VAL A 112 -4.58 -8.76 -11.36
N ALA A 113 -3.76 -7.73 -11.51
CA ALA A 113 -3.19 -7.34 -12.80
C ALA A 113 -1.87 -6.58 -12.63
N SER A 114 -0.99 -6.68 -13.63
CA SER A 114 0.28 -5.94 -13.67
C SER A 114 0.66 -5.47 -15.09
N PRO A 115 -0.17 -4.66 -15.77
CA PRO A 115 0.18 -4.13 -17.08
C PRO A 115 1.40 -3.19 -17.03
N GLN A 116 2.37 -3.44 -17.90
CA GLN A 116 3.51 -2.56 -18.14
C GLN A 116 3.42 -1.97 -19.54
N LYS A 117 2.61 -0.91 -19.67
CA LYS A 117 2.38 -0.22 -20.95
C LYS A 117 3.17 1.08 -21.09
N HIS A 118 3.64 1.64 -19.99
CA HIS A 118 4.39 2.89 -19.99
C HIS A 118 5.89 2.59 -20.13
N ASN A 119 6.58 3.39 -20.94
CA ASN A 119 8.03 3.29 -21.14
C ASN A 119 8.85 3.99 -20.04
N GLY A 120 8.18 4.54 -19.03
CA GLY A 120 8.79 5.24 -17.90
C GLY A 120 7.82 5.35 -16.74
N ALA A 121 8.29 5.97 -15.65
CA ALA A 121 7.56 6.05 -14.39
C ALA A 121 6.14 6.61 -14.54
N ILE A 122 5.18 5.90 -13.96
CA ILE A 122 3.82 6.41 -13.77
C ILE A 122 3.87 7.32 -12.55
N LYS A 123 3.51 8.61 -12.68
CA LYS A 123 3.69 9.61 -11.61
C LYS A 123 2.45 9.87 -10.77
N ALA A 124 1.27 9.51 -11.26
CA ALA A 124 -0.02 9.70 -10.60
C ALA A 124 -1.05 8.69 -11.12
N LEU A 125 -2.11 8.45 -10.33
CA LEU A 125 -3.26 7.60 -10.62
C LEU A 125 -4.57 8.40 -10.68
#